data_AF-A0A3P3YJK0-F1
#
_entry.id   AF-A0A3P3YJK0-F1
#
_cell.length_a   1.000
_cell.length_b   1.000
_cell.length_c   1.000
_cell.angle_alpha   90.00
_cell.angle_beta   90.00
_cell.angle_gamma   90.00
#
_symmetry.space_group_name_H-M   'P 1'
#
loop_
_entity.id
_entity.type
_entity.pdbx_description
1 polymer ?
#
loop_
_entity_poly.entity_id
_entity_poly.type
_entity_poly.pdbx_seq_one_letter_code
_entity_poly.pdbx_strand_id
1 'polypeptide(L)'
;MDVYQAFWVAMLSLHAAVPPVGIVWFHQRRQMAPIRFLRPQLLVLINAFLCALACVLSLTALFAGDLNILLIWLPSQILIDLTLISFALLTLSLALAYRRMMCQMRFAQDMTRCPIKNRAILHIIRLTTALMSTRTVYAIILANLAVMVGTSLILAAVAFPYMYDPNQTLLAGYISQDSAFVTFQVLFTVKALLEGTFLFVVSTRLRHIADVHGMKRLLKRVALVTFVSVIGWAVTAMKPWKSFEAGCFVLLLACDVIMIITMVAPLMKTYTVEYQRLTTESHVDSVTSEPAGGLLQGFLHSSPERFEAYKALLEKDMAVESIMFWKDACEYERTFAQDDASVMKAIAIYRSYLMPGAPMEINIDSVSIMKFREVVFPYKLHENLRSISPSDRTVNRAEITATLFRSAATQMIHLMEANSLPRFKIHQADMWNAFLAEVNAARVNVMLDTVSGTTAGMSISVRSMA
;
A
#
# COMPACT_ATOMS: atom_id res chain seq x y z
N MET A 1 -43.52 -9.18 -20.12
CA MET A 1 -42.42 -8.63 -19.31
C MET A 1 -42.50 -7.14 -19.43
N ASP A 2 -42.80 -6.44 -18.34
CA ASP A 2 -42.86 -4.98 -18.35
C ASP A 2 -41.47 -4.41 -18.64
N VAL A 3 -41.41 -3.23 -19.28
CA VAL A 3 -40.14 -2.54 -19.61
C VAL A 3 -39.22 -2.44 -18.37
N TYR A 4 -39.83 -2.30 -17.19
CA TYR A 4 -39.17 -2.29 -15.90
C TYR A 4 -38.46 -3.62 -15.56
N GLN A 5 -39.15 -4.75 -15.69
CA GLN A 5 -38.55 -6.07 -15.45
C GLN A 5 -37.42 -6.33 -16.46
N ALA A 6 -37.62 -5.93 -17.72
CA ALA A 6 -36.59 -6.01 -18.75
C ALA A 6 -35.30 -5.29 -18.33
N PHE A 7 -35.44 -4.08 -17.78
CA PHE A 7 -34.33 -3.27 -17.31
C PHE A 7 -33.54 -3.98 -16.19
N TRP A 8 -34.20 -4.51 -15.16
CA TRP A 8 -33.49 -5.16 -14.05
C TRP A 8 -32.90 -6.52 -14.41
N VAL A 9 -33.53 -7.28 -15.31
CA VAL A 9 -32.91 -8.50 -15.87
C VAL A 9 -31.65 -8.15 -16.66
N ALA A 10 -31.68 -7.08 -17.45
CA ALA A 10 -30.50 -6.60 -18.16
C ALA A 10 -29.39 -6.16 -17.20
N MET A 11 -29.73 -5.41 -16.14
CA MET A 11 -28.77 -5.00 -15.11
C MET A 11 -28.16 -6.20 -14.37
N LEU A 12 -28.98 -7.17 -13.96
CA LEU A 12 -28.48 -8.40 -13.32
C LEU A 12 -27.53 -9.16 -14.24
N SER A 13 -27.90 -9.33 -15.52
CA SER A 13 -27.07 -10.02 -16.50
C SER A 13 -25.75 -9.30 -16.74
N LEU A 14 -25.78 -7.98 -16.84
CA LEU A 14 -24.59 -7.15 -17.01
C LEU A 14 -23.64 -7.29 -15.82
N HIS A 15 -24.16 -7.22 -14.58
CA HIS A 15 -23.37 -7.33 -13.37
C HIS A 15 -22.87 -8.75 -13.07
N ALA A 16 -23.61 -9.77 -13.51
CA ALA A 16 -23.16 -11.16 -13.41
C ALA A 16 -22.04 -11.49 -14.41
N ALA A 17 -21.96 -10.78 -15.54
CA ALA A 17 -20.99 -11.07 -16.60
C ALA A 17 -19.76 -10.14 -16.57
N VAL A 18 -19.95 -8.82 -16.49
CA VAL A 18 -18.88 -7.85 -16.78
C VAL A 18 -17.94 -7.62 -15.58
N PRO A 19 -18.41 -7.24 -14.37
CA PRO A 19 -17.53 -7.04 -13.22
C PRO A 19 -16.66 -8.26 -12.86
N PRO A 20 -17.14 -9.53 -12.88
CA PRO A 20 -16.28 -10.68 -12.60
C PRO A 20 -15.08 -10.78 -13.55
N VAL A 21 -15.28 -10.53 -14.85
CA VAL A 21 -14.17 -10.46 -15.83
C VAL A 21 -13.20 -9.33 -15.47
N GLY A 22 -13.72 -8.16 -15.13
CA GLY A 22 -12.92 -7.02 -14.65
C GLY A 22 -12.10 -7.35 -13.40
N ILE A 23 -12.68 -8.07 -12.43
CA ILE A 23 -12.00 -8.50 -11.20
C ILE A 23 -10.88 -9.49 -11.53
N VAL A 24 -11.10 -10.44 -12.45
CA VAL A 24 -10.06 -11.38 -12.89
C VAL A 24 -8.90 -10.63 -13.55
N TRP A 25 -9.17 -9.69 -14.46
CA TRP A 25 -8.12 -8.88 -15.10
C TRP A 25 -7.36 -8.01 -14.09
N PHE A 26 -8.08 -7.40 -13.15
CA PHE A 26 -7.47 -6.64 -12.06
C PHE A 26 -6.57 -7.52 -11.20
N HIS A 27 -7.00 -8.74 -10.87
CA HIS A 27 -6.22 -9.69 -10.09
C HIS A 27 -4.96 -10.16 -10.82
N GLN A 28 -5.04 -10.42 -12.12
CA GLN A 28 -3.90 -10.79 -12.96
C GLN A 28 -2.84 -9.67 -12.99
N ARG A 29 -3.28 -8.41 -13.00
CA ARG A 29 -2.39 -7.23 -13.01
C ARG A 29 -2.02 -6.70 -11.63
N ARG A 30 -2.28 -7.45 -10.55
CA ARG A 30 -2.04 -6.99 -9.17
C ARG A 30 -0.60 -6.58 -8.86
N GLN A 31 0.38 -7.06 -9.63
CA GLN A 31 1.79 -6.74 -9.45
C GLN A 31 2.25 -5.48 -10.19
N MET A 32 1.41 -4.93 -11.07
CA MET A 32 1.73 -3.75 -11.88
C MET A 32 1.38 -2.46 -11.13
N ALA A 33 2.12 -1.38 -11.39
CA ALA A 33 1.76 -0.06 -10.92
C ALA A 33 0.55 0.49 -11.72
N PRO A 34 -0.40 1.21 -11.09
CA PRO A 34 -0.42 1.59 -9.67
C PRO A 34 -1.02 0.52 -8.74
N ILE A 35 -1.61 -0.55 -9.29
CA ILE A 35 -2.39 -1.55 -8.55
C ILE A 35 -1.60 -2.18 -7.39
N ARG A 36 -0.33 -2.49 -7.58
CA ARG A 36 0.57 -3.05 -6.55
C ARG A 36 0.52 -2.28 -5.23
N PHE A 37 0.45 -0.95 -5.32
CA PHE A 37 0.48 -0.06 -4.17
C PHE A 37 -0.91 0.17 -3.56
N LEU A 38 -1.97 -0.31 -4.22
CA LEU A 38 -3.36 -0.10 -3.81
C LEU A 38 -3.95 -1.23 -2.95
N ARG A 39 -3.11 -2.07 -2.31
CA ARG A 39 -3.56 -3.26 -1.53
C ARG A 39 -4.51 -4.13 -2.36
N PRO A 40 -4.05 -4.69 -3.49
CA PRO A 40 -4.91 -5.26 -4.52
C PRO A 40 -5.80 -6.40 -4.03
N GLN A 41 -5.35 -7.19 -3.06
CA GLN A 41 -6.14 -8.27 -2.46
C GLN A 41 -7.42 -7.75 -1.78
N LEU A 42 -7.34 -6.62 -1.10
CA LEU A 42 -8.50 -6.01 -0.44
C LEU A 42 -9.42 -5.33 -1.45
N LEU A 43 -8.87 -4.69 -2.48
CA LEU A 43 -9.67 -4.11 -3.56
C LEU A 43 -10.41 -5.18 -4.40
N VAL A 44 -9.79 -6.33 -4.66
CA VAL A 44 -10.48 -7.48 -5.30
C VAL A 44 -11.67 -7.91 -4.45
N LEU A 45 -11.48 -8.04 -3.14
CA LEU A 45 -12.55 -8.42 -2.22
C LEU A 45 -13.69 -7.39 -2.19
N ILE A 46 -13.34 -6.10 -2.10
CA ILE A 46 -14.30 -4.98 -2.15
C ILE A 46 -15.12 -5.01 -3.45
N ASN A 47 -14.47 -5.19 -4.60
CA ASN A 47 -15.17 -5.22 -5.89
C ASN A 47 -16.03 -6.48 -6.03
N ALA A 48 -15.62 -7.61 -5.45
CA ALA A 48 -16.47 -8.80 -5.38
C ALA A 48 -17.73 -8.56 -4.53
N PHE A 49 -17.61 -7.87 -3.39
CA PHE A 49 -18.76 -7.49 -2.56
C PHE A 49 -19.68 -6.50 -3.27
N LEU A 50 -19.13 -5.50 -3.97
CA LEU A 50 -19.92 -4.54 -4.76
C LEU A 50 -20.65 -5.22 -5.93
N CYS A 51 -19.98 -6.13 -6.63
CA CYS A 51 -20.58 -6.93 -7.70
C CYS A 51 -21.73 -7.79 -7.16
N ALA A 52 -21.50 -8.50 -6.04
CA ALA A 52 -22.55 -9.28 -5.39
C ALA A 52 -23.70 -8.40 -4.93
N LEU A 53 -23.42 -7.21 -4.37
CA LEU A 53 -24.43 -6.25 -3.93
C LEU A 53 -25.28 -5.76 -5.10
N ALA A 54 -24.66 -5.41 -6.22
CA ALA A 54 -25.38 -5.00 -7.43
C ALA A 54 -26.30 -6.10 -7.97
N CYS A 55 -25.85 -7.36 -7.95
CA CYS A 55 -26.68 -8.51 -8.31
C CYS A 55 -27.85 -8.68 -7.33
N VAL A 56 -27.58 -8.61 -6.01
CA VAL A 56 -28.63 -8.71 -4.98
C VAL A 56 -29.63 -7.57 -5.13
N LEU A 57 -29.21 -6.31 -5.32
CA LEU A 57 -30.11 -5.17 -5.55
C LEU A 57 -30.98 -5.35 -6.80
N SER A 58 -30.43 -5.95 -7.86
CA SER A 58 -31.19 -6.25 -9.08
C SER A 58 -32.23 -7.35 -8.85
N LEU A 59 -31.87 -8.41 -8.10
CA LEU A 59 -32.80 -9.45 -7.67
C LEU A 59 -33.87 -8.88 -6.74
N THR A 60 -33.49 -7.99 -5.82
CA THR A 60 -34.39 -7.26 -4.93
C THR A 60 -35.46 -6.54 -5.71
N ALA A 61 -35.08 -5.79 -6.75
CA ALA A 61 -36.01 -5.04 -7.56
C ALA A 61 -36.93 -5.95 -8.40
N LEU A 62 -36.43 -7.09 -8.89
CA LEU A 62 -37.23 -8.04 -9.67
C LEU A 62 -38.27 -8.79 -8.85
N PHE A 63 -37.92 -9.15 -7.61
CA PHE A 63 -38.70 -10.08 -6.79
C PHE A 63 -39.18 -9.48 -5.47
N ALA A 64 -39.24 -8.15 -5.35
CA ALA A 64 -39.63 -7.46 -4.12
C ALA A 64 -41.00 -7.93 -3.58
N GLY A 65 -41.92 -8.29 -4.48
CA GLY A 65 -43.26 -8.76 -4.14
C GLY A 65 -43.38 -10.26 -3.86
N ASP A 66 -42.37 -11.07 -4.22
CA ASP A 66 -42.49 -12.54 -4.19
C ASP A 66 -41.59 -13.20 -3.15
N LEU A 67 -40.49 -12.53 -2.77
CA LEU A 67 -39.50 -13.10 -1.88
C LEU A 67 -39.62 -12.56 -0.45
N ASN A 68 -39.37 -13.45 0.50
CA ASN A 68 -39.35 -13.14 1.92
C ASN A 68 -38.32 -12.04 2.22
N ILE A 69 -38.71 -11.15 3.13
CA ILE A 69 -37.92 -9.99 3.53
C ILE A 69 -36.49 -10.36 3.94
N LEU A 70 -36.29 -11.40 4.74
CA LEU A 70 -34.97 -11.80 5.23
C LEU A 70 -34.07 -12.32 4.11
N LEU A 71 -34.61 -13.04 3.14
CA LEU A 71 -33.82 -13.71 2.10
C LEU A 71 -33.08 -12.70 1.21
N ILE A 72 -33.71 -11.57 0.92
CA ILE A 72 -33.15 -10.55 0.04
C ILE A 72 -32.47 -9.44 0.85
N TRP A 73 -33.15 -8.94 1.87
CA TRP A 73 -32.73 -7.74 2.56
C TRP A 73 -31.47 -7.98 3.38
N LEU A 74 -31.38 -9.10 4.10
CA LEU A 74 -30.23 -9.40 4.94
C LEU A 74 -28.92 -9.53 4.13
N PRO A 75 -28.86 -10.27 3.00
CA PRO A 75 -27.67 -10.27 2.15
C PRO A 75 -27.26 -8.89 1.66
N SER A 76 -28.22 -8.03 1.29
CA SER A 76 -27.92 -6.67 0.84
C SER A 76 -27.24 -5.84 1.93
N GLN A 77 -27.74 -5.91 3.17
CA GLN A 77 -27.16 -5.19 4.31
C GLN A 77 -25.77 -5.74 4.65
N ILE A 78 -25.61 -7.07 4.67
CA ILE A 78 -24.31 -7.72 4.89
C ILE A 78 -23.29 -7.25 3.85
N LEU A 79 -23.64 -7.21 2.57
CA LEU A 79 -22.71 -6.82 1.51
C LEU A 79 -22.35 -5.33 1.55
N ILE A 80 -23.29 -4.45 1.90
CA ILE A 80 -23.01 -3.02 2.16
C ILE A 80 -22.00 -2.91 3.30
N ASP A 81 -22.25 -3.62 4.41
CA ASP A 81 -21.43 -3.59 5.60
C ASP A 81 -20.00 -4.10 5.34
N LEU A 82 -19.90 -5.26 4.68
CA LEU A 82 -18.63 -5.86 4.28
C LEU A 82 -17.83 -4.94 3.36
N THR A 83 -18.50 -4.18 2.50
CA THR A 83 -17.86 -3.19 1.63
C THR A 83 -17.32 -2.02 2.45
N LEU A 84 -18.14 -1.44 3.34
CA LEU A 84 -17.76 -0.29 4.17
C LEU A 84 -16.64 -0.63 5.15
N ILE A 85 -16.73 -1.75 5.88
CA ILE A 85 -15.66 -2.20 6.78
C ILE A 85 -14.37 -2.48 6.01
N SER A 86 -14.44 -3.02 4.80
CA SER A 86 -13.24 -3.27 3.98
C SER A 86 -12.57 -1.96 3.56
N PHE A 87 -13.34 -0.93 3.18
CA PHE A 87 -12.78 0.40 2.95
C PHE A 87 -12.23 1.01 4.25
N ALA A 88 -12.90 0.80 5.38
CA ALA A 88 -12.45 1.32 6.68
C ALA A 88 -11.10 0.72 7.06
N LEU A 89 -10.93 -0.59 6.87
CA LEU A 89 -9.67 -1.30 7.05
C LEU A 89 -8.62 -0.87 6.03
N LEU A 90 -8.97 -0.61 4.77
CA LEU A 90 -8.06 -0.05 3.78
C LEU A 90 -7.52 1.32 4.24
N THR A 91 -8.41 2.20 4.68
CA THR A 91 -8.09 3.54 5.16
C THR A 91 -7.26 3.50 6.44
N LEU A 92 -7.64 2.63 7.39
CA LEU A 92 -6.89 2.40 8.63
C LEU A 92 -5.49 1.86 8.32
N SER A 93 -5.36 0.91 7.39
CA SER A 93 -4.05 0.35 7.03
C SER A 93 -3.10 1.41 6.47
N LEU A 94 -3.62 2.39 5.72
CA LEU A 94 -2.85 3.52 5.21
C LEU A 94 -2.46 4.49 6.34
N ALA A 95 -3.39 4.79 7.26
CA ALA A 95 -3.11 5.61 8.44
C ALA A 95 -2.03 4.99 9.33
N LEU A 96 -2.10 3.67 9.55
CA LEU A 96 -1.12 2.90 10.31
C LEU A 96 0.24 2.85 9.59
N ALA A 97 0.25 2.66 8.26
CA ALA A 97 1.48 2.69 7.47
C ALA A 97 2.23 4.02 7.64
N TYR A 98 1.50 5.13 7.56
CA TYR A 98 2.08 6.46 7.74
C TYR A 98 2.56 6.70 9.16
N ARG A 99 1.76 6.33 10.17
CA ARG A 99 2.18 6.44 11.57
C ARG A 99 3.46 5.63 11.81
N ARG A 100 3.54 4.43 11.24
CA ARG A 100 4.74 3.58 11.28
C ARG A 100 5.93 4.30 10.66
N MET A 101 5.78 4.86 9.46
CA MET A 101 6.84 5.63 8.80
C MET A 101 7.31 6.83 9.64
N MET A 102 6.40 7.62 10.19
CA MET A 102 6.76 8.74 11.07
C MET A 102 7.52 8.28 12.31
N CYS A 103 7.12 7.14 12.89
CA CYS A 103 7.83 6.51 13.99
C CYS A 103 9.21 6.01 13.58
N GLN A 104 9.36 5.44 12.38
CA GLN A 104 10.63 4.98 11.82
C GLN A 104 11.60 6.15 11.59
N MET A 105 11.13 7.26 11.02
CA MET A 105 11.96 8.46 10.82
C MET A 105 12.44 9.05 12.13
N ARG A 106 11.55 9.17 13.14
CA ARG A 106 11.94 9.61 14.48
C ARG A 106 12.93 8.65 15.12
N PHE A 107 12.72 7.35 14.96
CA PHE A 107 13.62 6.33 15.46
C PHE A 107 15.02 6.44 14.83
N ALA A 108 15.10 6.69 13.51
CA ALA A 108 16.36 6.90 12.82
C ALA A 108 17.12 8.13 13.36
N GLN A 109 16.40 9.22 13.68
CA GLN A 109 16.98 10.44 14.25
C GLN A 109 17.42 10.29 15.71
N ASP A 110 16.64 9.53 16.51
CA ASP A 110 16.82 9.40 17.97
C ASP A 110 17.70 8.20 18.39
N MET A 111 18.21 7.41 17.44
CA MET A 111 18.92 6.15 17.71
C MET A 111 20.09 6.31 18.71
N THR A 112 20.68 7.50 18.79
CA THR A 112 21.83 7.81 19.66
C THR A 112 21.45 8.32 21.06
N ARG A 113 20.20 8.72 21.33
CA ARG A 113 19.88 9.57 22.50
C ARG A 113 19.15 8.89 23.65
N CYS A 114 18.29 7.87 23.44
CA CYS A 114 17.49 7.30 24.54
C CYS A 114 16.93 5.88 24.29
N PRO A 115 17.42 4.82 24.98
CA PRO A 115 16.99 3.43 24.74
C PRO A 115 15.57 3.12 25.25
N ILE A 116 15.05 3.86 26.24
CA ILE A 116 13.71 3.61 26.80
C ILE A 116 12.61 4.01 25.81
N LYS A 117 12.72 5.19 25.18
CA LYS A 117 11.75 5.68 24.17
C LYS A 117 11.66 4.73 22.98
N ASN A 118 12.77 4.09 22.62
CA ASN A 118 12.86 3.12 21.54
C ASN A 118 11.96 1.89 21.75
N ARG A 119 11.72 1.46 23.00
CA ARG A 119 10.85 0.29 23.27
C ARG A 119 9.39 0.54 22.92
N ALA A 120 8.86 1.70 23.30
CA ALA A 120 7.48 2.08 22.98
C ALA A 120 7.28 2.19 21.47
N ILE A 121 8.24 2.79 20.76
CA ILE A 121 8.22 2.91 19.30
C ILE A 121 8.23 1.52 18.64
N LEU A 122 9.12 0.62 19.06
CA LEU A 122 9.18 -0.75 18.53
C LEU A 122 7.88 -1.53 18.76
N HIS A 123 7.27 -1.38 19.94
CA HIS A 123 5.99 -2.02 20.23
C HIS A 123 4.88 -1.52 19.29
N ILE A 124 4.82 -0.20 19.03
CA ILE A 124 3.88 0.40 18.08
C ILE A 124 4.15 -0.13 16.66
N ILE A 125 5.40 -0.21 16.21
CA ILE A 125 5.77 -0.74 14.88
C ILE A 125 5.32 -2.20 14.72
N ARG A 126 5.52 -3.04 15.74
CA ARG A 126 5.08 -4.44 15.72
C ARG A 126 3.56 -4.56 15.68
N LEU A 127 2.86 -3.81 16.54
CA LEU A 127 1.41 -3.80 16.60
C LEU A 127 0.81 -3.35 15.26
N THR A 128 1.31 -2.24 14.71
CA THR A 128 0.85 -1.74 13.41
C THR A 128 1.13 -2.71 12.27
N THR A 129 2.29 -3.37 12.26
CA THR A 129 2.62 -4.39 11.25
C THR A 129 1.70 -5.61 11.36
N ALA A 130 1.42 -6.09 12.58
CA ALA A 130 0.49 -7.17 12.83
C ALA A 130 -0.94 -6.81 12.39
N LEU A 131 -1.41 -5.59 12.69
CA LEU A 131 -2.71 -5.09 12.27
C LEU A 131 -2.83 -4.92 10.74
N MET A 132 -1.73 -4.58 10.07
CA MET A 132 -1.68 -4.41 8.61
C MET A 132 -1.51 -5.72 7.84
N SER A 133 -1.39 -6.86 8.52
CA SER A 133 -1.25 -8.16 7.86
C SER A 133 -2.57 -8.55 7.17
N THR A 134 -2.47 -9.16 5.98
CA THR A 134 -3.67 -9.59 5.22
C THR A 134 -4.53 -10.56 6.03
N ARG A 135 -3.90 -11.45 6.81
CA ARG A 135 -4.61 -12.43 7.66
C ARG A 135 -5.44 -11.73 8.73
N THR A 136 -4.87 -10.73 9.40
CA THR A 136 -5.58 -9.93 10.41
C THR A 136 -6.75 -9.18 9.81
N VAL A 137 -6.55 -8.56 8.64
CA VAL A 137 -7.63 -7.86 7.91
C VAL A 137 -8.79 -8.81 7.59
N TYR A 138 -8.51 -10.00 7.04
CA TYR A 138 -9.55 -10.97 6.75
C TYR A 138 -10.22 -11.53 8.01
N ALA A 139 -9.46 -11.76 9.08
CA ALA A 139 -10.03 -12.18 10.37
C ALA A 139 -10.99 -11.13 10.93
N ILE A 140 -10.68 -9.83 10.81
CA ILE A 140 -11.57 -8.75 11.24
C ILE A 140 -12.84 -8.71 10.38
N ILE A 141 -12.72 -8.85 9.04
CA ILE A 141 -13.87 -8.88 8.13
C ILE A 141 -14.78 -10.08 8.47
N LEU A 142 -14.21 -11.26 8.69
CA LEU A 142 -14.96 -12.47 9.03
C LEU A 142 -15.61 -12.37 10.42
N ALA A 143 -14.92 -11.80 11.40
CA ALA A 143 -15.49 -11.56 12.72
C ALA A 143 -16.67 -10.57 12.64
N ASN A 144 -16.53 -9.49 11.86
CA ASN A 144 -17.61 -8.55 11.61
C ASN A 144 -18.80 -9.22 10.91
N LEU A 145 -18.55 -10.07 9.91
CA LEU A 145 -19.59 -10.89 9.26
C LEU A 145 -20.35 -11.77 10.26
N ALA A 146 -19.62 -12.50 11.11
CA ALA A 146 -20.22 -13.40 12.10
C ALA A 146 -21.08 -12.63 13.12
N VAL A 147 -20.57 -11.48 13.60
CA VAL A 147 -21.33 -10.60 14.51
C VAL A 147 -22.59 -10.11 13.82
N MET A 148 -22.50 -9.60 12.59
CA MET A 148 -23.62 -9.05 11.83
C MET A 148 -24.70 -10.09 11.53
N VAL A 149 -24.31 -11.28 11.07
CA VAL A 149 -25.24 -12.38 10.81
C VAL A 149 -25.88 -12.85 12.12
N GLY A 150 -25.07 -13.06 13.17
CA GLY A 150 -25.55 -13.51 14.47
C GLY A 150 -26.54 -12.53 15.10
N THR A 151 -26.23 -11.23 15.12
CA THR A 151 -27.12 -10.21 15.67
C THR A 151 -28.40 -10.07 14.86
N SER A 152 -28.32 -10.14 13.53
CA SER A 152 -29.51 -10.06 12.67
C SER A 152 -30.45 -11.25 12.88
N LEU A 153 -29.91 -12.47 12.95
CA LEU A 153 -30.69 -13.69 13.19
C LEU A 153 -31.31 -13.71 14.58
N ILE A 154 -30.55 -13.31 15.62
CA ILE A 154 -31.06 -13.21 17.00
C ILE A 154 -32.16 -12.16 17.08
N LEU A 155 -31.96 -10.98 16.49
CA LEU A 155 -32.95 -9.91 16.51
C LEU A 155 -34.22 -10.32 15.75
N ALA A 156 -34.08 -11.00 14.60
CA ALA A 156 -35.21 -11.52 13.85
C ALA A 156 -35.96 -12.62 14.63
N ALA A 157 -35.24 -13.53 15.28
CA ALA A 157 -35.84 -14.64 16.03
C ALA A 157 -36.55 -14.19 17.32
N VAL A 158 -35.94 -13.25 18.05
CA VAL A 158 -36.41 -12.86 19.39
C VAL A 158 -37.40 -11.70 19.32
N ALA A 159 -37.07 -10.64 18.59
CA ALA A 159 -37.87 -9.42 18.59
C ALA A 159 -39.00 -9.45 17.55
N PHE A 160 -38.80 -10.16 16.42
CA PHE A 160 -39.72 -10.07 15.27
C PHE A 160 -39.90 -11.41 14.54
N PRO A 161 -40.43 -12.43 15.22
CA PRO A 161 -40.52 -13.80 14.70
C PRO A 161 -41.34 -13.93 13.42
N TYR A 162 -42.26 -12.99 13.16
CA TYR A 162 -43.06 -12.99 11.93
C TYR A 162 -42.23 -12.67 10.67
N MET A 163 -40.99 -12.17 10.77
CA MET A 163 -40.12 -12.03 9.58
C MET A 163 -39.77 -13.37 8.91
N TYR A 164 -39.92 -14.48 9.65
CA TYR A 164 -39.80 -15.83 9.09
C TYR A 164 -41.07 -16.31 8.38
N ASP A 165 -42.18 -15.57 8.46
CA ASP A 165 -43.40 -15.90 7.72
C ASP A 165 -43.13 -15.74 6.22
N PRO A 166 -43.27 -16.80 5.41
CA PRO A 166 -43.07 -16.72 3.97
C PRO A 166 -44.01 -15.73 3.28
N ASN A 167 -45.15 -15.39 3.91
CA ASN A 167 -46.11 -14.42 3.38
C ASN A 167 -45.66 -12.96 3.61
N GLN A 168 -44.66 -12.71 4.45
CA GLN A 168 -44.11 -11.38 4.69
C GLN A 168 -43.04 -11.07 3.63
N THR A 169 -43.53 -10.52 2.52
CA THR A 169 -42.69 -10.12 1.40
C THR A 169 -41.99 -8.78 1.71
N LEU A 170 -40.85 -8.54 1.07
CA LEU A 170 -40.10 -7.29 1.26
C LEU A 170 -40.97 -6.06 0.96
N LEU A 171 -41.75 -6.12 -0.12
CA LEU A 171 -42.64 -5.03 -0.51
C LEU A 171 -43.76 -4.82 0.52
N ALA A 172 -44.33 -5.90 1.07
CA ALA A 172 -45.34 -5.81 2.12
C ALA A 172 -44.77 -5.13 3.38
N GLY A 173 -43.58 -5.53 3.84
CA GLY A 173 -42.90 -4.93 4.98
C GLY A 173 -42.50 -3.45 4.76
N TYR A 174 -42.11 -3.09 3.53
CA TYR A 174 -41.78 -1.72 3.17
C TYR A 174 -43.02 -0.81 3.15
N ILE A 175 -44.13 -1.28 2.54
CA ILE A 175 -45.37 -0.50 2.41
C ILE A 175 -46.06 -0.34 3.76
N SER A 176 -46.10 -1.40 4.58
CA SER A 176 -46.72 -1.37 5.90
C SER A 176 -45.97 -0.47 6.89
N GLN A 177 -44.76 -0.01 6.54
CA GLN A 177 -43.82 0.67 7.44
C GLN A 177 -43.70 -0.08 8.76
N ASP A 178 -43.57 -1.40 8.66
CA ASP A 178 -43.56 -2.24 9.82
C ASP A 178 -42.45 -1.82 10.80
N SER A 179 -42.83 -1.66 12.07
CA SER A 179 -41.96 -1.24 13.16
C SER A 179 -40.64 -2.01 13.19
N ALA A 180 -40.64 -3.31 12.86
CA ALA A 180 -39.43 -4.10 12.81
C ALA A 180 -38.54 -3.79 11.62
N PHE A 181 -39.11 -3.80 10.41
CA PHE A 181 -38.36 -3.51 9.19
C PHE A 181 -37.72 -2.12 9.28
N VAL A 182 -38.48 -1.13 9.76
CA VAL A 182 -37.99 0.22 10.00
C VAL A 182 -36.89 0.24 11.05
N THR A 183 -37.06 -0.47 12.17
CA THR A 183 -36.03 -0.54 13.23
C THR A 183 -34.73 -1.14 12.69
N PHE A 184 -34.80 -2.25 11.98
CA PHE A 184 -33.66 -2.89 11.32
C PHE A 184 -33.00 -1.93 10.33
N GLN A 185 -33.78 -1.36 9.41
CA GLN A 185 -33.28 -0.42 8.41
C GLN A 185 -32.58 0.78 9.06
N VAL A 186 -33.14 1.35 10.13
CA VAL A 186 -32.54 2.45 10.88
C VAL A 186 -31.22 2.02 11.53
N LEU A 187 -31.18 0.85 12.19
CA LEU A 187 -29.96 0.34 12.83
C LEU A 187 -28.81 0.18 11.82
N PHE A 188 -29.05 -0.45 10.67
CA PHE A 188 -28.02 -0.59 9.64
C PHE A 188 -27.65 0.74 8.99
N THR A 189 -28.61 1.62 8.76
CA THR A 189 -28.34 2.96 8.22
C THR A 189 -27.45 3.75 9.17
N VAL A 190 -27.73 3.73 10.48
CA VAL A 190 -26.91 4.39 11.50
C VAL A 190 -25.50 3.78 11.52
N LYS A 191 -25.37 2.45 11.49
CA LYS A 191 -24.06 1.78 11.41
C LYS A 191 -23.29 2.20 10.16
N ALA A 192 -23.91 2.16 8.99
CA ALA A 192 -23.30 2.56 7.72
C ALA A 192 -22.88 4.04 7.72
N LEU A 193 -23.68 4.92 8.33
CA LEU A 193 -23.34 6.33 8.52
C LEU A 193 -22.14 6.52 9.46
N LEU A 194 -22.06 5.76 10.55
CA LEU A 194 -20.90 5.79 11.46
C LEU A 194 -19.63 5.34 10.76
N GLU A 195 -19.69 4.26 9.96
CA GLU A 195 -18.55 3.77 9.18
C GLU A 195 -18.15 4.73 8.05
N GLY A 196 -19.13 5.28 7.33
CA GLY A 196 -18.89 6.32 6.32
C GLY A 196 -18.28 7.59 6.91
N THR A 197 -18.73 7.99 8.10
CA THR A 197 -18.17 9.13 8.84
C THR A 197 -16.75 8.83 9.30
N PHE A 198 -16.50 7.64 9.85
CA PHE A 198 -15.16 7.19 10.23
C PHE A 198 -14.22 7.23 9.01
N LEU A 199 -14.64 6.67 7.88
CA LEU A 199 -13.93 6.71 6.61
C LEU A 199 -13.56 8.13 6.19
N PHE A 200 -14.54 9.04 6.22
CA PHE A 200 -14.33 10.44 5.88
C PHE A 200 -13.35 11.14 6.83
N VAL A 201 -13.52 10.97 8.14
CA VAL A 201 -12.64 11.57 9.16
C VAL A 201 -11.22 11.05 9.04
N VAL A 202 -11.02 9.75 8.88
CA VAL A 202 -9.66 9.21 8.70
C VAL A 202 -9.08 9.68 7.37
N SER A 203 -9.83 9.64 6.27
CA SER A 203 -9.38 10.10 4.95
C SER A 203 -8.95 11.58 4.94
N THR A 204 -9.65 12.44 5.70
CA THR A 204 -9.25 13.85 5.86
C THR A 204 -7.99 14.02 6.70
N ARG A 205 -7.80 13.20 7.75
CA ARG A 205 -6.57 13.17 8.56
C ARG A 205 -5.34 12.73 7.76
N LEU A 206 -5.52 11.96 6.67
CA LEU A 206 -4.46 11.63 5.72
C LEU A 206 -4.04 12.82 4.83
N ARG A 207 -4.49 14.06 5.09
CA ARG A 207 -4.12 15.26 4.34
C ARG A 207 -2.60 15.46 4.24
N HIS A 208 -1.86 15.13 5.28
CA HIS A 208 -0.40 15.34 5.34
C HIS A 208 0.40 14.33 4.53
N ILE A 209 -0.21 13.21 4.13
CA ILE A 209 0.46 12.16 3.36
C ILE A 209 0.47 12.54 1.88
N ALA A 210 1.66 12.45 1.27
CA ALA A 210 1.83 12.58 -0.17
C ALA A 210 1.09 11.43 -0.87
N ASP A 211 0.18 11.75 -1.79
CA ASP A 211 -0.65 10.76 -2.48
C ASP A 211 0.00 10.28 -3.78
N VAL A 212 1.19 9.69 -3.67
CA VAL A 212 2.01 9.30 -4.84
C VAL A 212 1.27 8.30 -5.74
N HIS A 213 0.51 7.38 -5.14
CA HIS A 213 -0.20 6.32 -5.86
C HIS A 213 -1.70 6.60 -6.08
N GLY A 214 -2.20 7.76 -5.66
CA GLY A 214 -3.61 8.13 -5.82
C GLY A 214 -4.59 7.43 -4.88
N MET A 215 -4.10 6.71 -3.85
CA MET A 215 -4.90 6.01 -2.86
C MET A 215 -5.81 6.97 -2.07
N LYS A 216 -5.29 8.13 -1.66
CA LYS A 216 -6.07 9.13 -0.91
C LYS A 216 -7.14 9.76 -1.80
N ARG A 217 -6.81 10.08 -3.06
CA ARG A 217 -7.80 10.56 -4.03
C ARG A 217 -8.89 9.53 -4.27
N LEU A 218 -8.53 8.25 -4.37
CA LEU A 218 -9.49 7.14 -4.47
C LEU A 218 -10.41 7.10 -3.24
N LEU A 219 -9.85 7.07 -2.03
CA LEU A 219 -10.64 7.00 -0.78
C LEU A 219 -11.57 8.20 -0.61
N LYS A 220 -11.14 9.41 -0.98
CA LYS A 220 -11.99 10.62 -0.95
C LYS A 220 -13.15 10.52 -1.93
N ARG A 221 -12.92 10.03 -3.15
CA ARG A 221 -13.98 9.85 -4.16
C ARG A 221 -14.97 8.79 -3.73
N VAL A 222 -14.49 7.65 -3.21
CA VAL A 222 -15.36 6.60 -2.65
C VAL A 222 -16.20 7.15 -1.51
N ALA A 223 -15.58 7.83 -0.52
CA ALA A 223 -16.31 8.42 0.60
C ALA A 223 -17.38 9.44 0.16
N LEU A 224 -17.06 10.27 -0.84
CA LEU A 224 -18.02 11.21 -1.42
C LEU A 224 -19.19 10.49 -2.09
N VAL A 225 -18.92 9.48 -2.91
CA VAL A 225 -19.96 8.69 -3.59
C VAL A 225 -20.84 7.99 -2.55
N THR A 226 -20.24 7.31 -1.57
CA THR A 226 -20.97 6.68 -0.47
C THR A 226 -21.87 7.67 0.26
N PHE A 227 -21.35 8.85 0.61
CA PHE A 227 -22.14 9.87 1.32
C PHE A 227 -23.32 10.37 0.49
N VAL A 228 -23.10 10.70 -0.78
CA VAL A 228 -24.15 11.15 -1.70
C VAL A 228 -25.20 10.05 -1.91
N SER A 229 -24.78 8.81 -2.05
CA SER A 229 -25.67 7.66 -2.24
C SER A 229 -26.50 7.35 -1.01
N VAL A 230 -25.95 7.45 0.20
CA VAL A 230 -26.72 7.28 1.45
C VAL A 230 -27.77 8.39 1.58
N ILE A 231 -27.43 9.65 1.28
CA ILE A 231 -28.41 10.76 1.28
C ILE A 231 -29.48 10.53 0.22
N GLY A 232 -29.09 10.20 -1.01
CA GLY A 232 -30.01 9.94 -2.11
C GLY A 232 -30.98 8.80 -1.77
N TRP A 233 -30.45 7.71 -1.21
CA TRP A 233 -31.24 6.60 -0.72
C TRP A 233 -32.20 7.00 0.41
N ALA A 234 -31.74 7.77 1.40
CA ALA A 234 -32.60 8.24 2.50
C ALA A 234 -33.74 9.13 1.99
N VAL A 235 -33.47 10.03 1.03
CA VAL A 235 -34.48 10.88 0.40
C VAL A 235 -35.50 10.04 -0.37
N THR A 236 -35.06 8.99 -1.07
CA THR A 236 -35.98 8.06 -1.74
C THR A 236 -36.78 7.22 -0.75
N ALA A 237 -36.19 6.82 0.39
CA ALA A 237 -36.88 6.04 1.41
C ALA A 237 -38.01 6.82 2.10
N MET A 238 -37.93 8.16 2.14
CA MET A 238 -38.99 9.01 2.70
C MET A 238 -40.22 9.18 1.80
N LYS A 239 -40.17 8.70 0.54
CA LYS A 239 -41.26 8.84 -0.44
C LYS A 239 -42.03 7.52 -0.62
N PRO A 240 -43.30 7.54 -1.07
CA PRO A 240 -44.13 6.34 -1.23
C PRO A 240 -43.56 5.32 -2.22
N TRP A 241 -44.08 4.08 -2.18
CA TRP A 241 -43.57 2.82 -2.76
C TRP A 241 -42.80 2.88 -4.10
N LYS A 242 -43.19 3.72 -5.06
CA LYS A 242 -42.43 3.98 -6.31
C LYS A 242 -40.99 4.46 -6.06
N SER A 243 -40.65 4.78 -4.81
CA SER A 243 -39.36 5.28 -4.38
C SER A 243 -38.44 4.18 -3.84
N PHE A 244 -38.95 2.98 -3.54
CA PHE A 244 -38.11 1.83 -3.18
C PHE A 244 -37.16 1.45 -4.32
N GLU A 245 -37.72 1.36 -5.53
CA GLU A 245 -36.99 1.07 -6.76
C GLU A 245 -35.96 2.16 -7.07
N ALA A 246 -36.34 3.42 -6.86
CA ALA A 246 -35.43 4.56 -6.98
C ALA A 246 -34.26 4.44 -5.99
N GLY A 247 -34.51 4.00 -4.75
CA GLY A 247 -33.46 3.72 -3.76
C GLY A 247 -32.51 2.61 -4.20
N CYS A 248 -33.04 1.51 -4.74
CA CYS A 248 -32.22 0.43 -5.31
C CYS A 248 -31.37 0.93 -6.47
N PHE A 249 -31.95 1.74 -7.36
CA PHE A 249 -31.24 2.34 -8.49
C PHE A 249 -30.12 3.30 -8.04
N VAL A 250 -30.36 4.14 -7.03
CA VAL A 250 -29.33 5.03 -6.45
C VAL A 250 -28.15 4.22 -5.89
N LEU A 251 -28.42 3.12 -5.19
CA LEU A 251 -27.38 2.25 -4.65
C LEU A 251 -26.65 1.46 -5.74
N LEU A 252 -27.36 1.00 -6.78
CA LEU A 252 -26.76 0.33 -7.94
C LEU A 252 -25.77 1.26 -8.64
N LEU A 253 -26.20 2.49 -8.94
CA LEU A 253 -25.35 3.52 -9.54
C LEU A 253 -24.13 3.83 -8.67
N ALA A 254 -24.28 3.84 -7.35
CA ALA A 254 -23.18 3.98 -6.42
C ALA A 254 -22.15 2.85 -6.57
N CYS A 255 -22.63 1.60 -6.66
CA CYS A 255 -21.78 0.43 -6.85
C CYS A 255 -20.97 0.56 -8.15
N ASP A 256 -21.62 0.94 -9.25
CA ASP A 256 -20.97 1.15 -10.55
C ASP A 256 -19.87 2.20 -10.49
N VAL A 257 -20.18 3.36 -9.92
CA VAL A 257 -19.20 4.45 -9.80
C VAL A 257 -18.01 4.02 -8.92
N ILE A 258 -18.26 3.32 -7.81
CA ILE A 258 -17.19 2.83 -6.93
C ILE A 258 -16.35 1.75 -7.62
N MET A 259 -16.96 0.82 -8.36
CA MET A 259 -16.23 -0.19 -9.15
C MET A 259 -15.38 0.48 -10.25
N ILE A 260 -15.90 1.50 -10.92
CA ILE A 260 -15.12 2.27 -11.91
C ILE A 260 -13.91 2.92 -11.24
N ILE A 261 -14.09 3.56 -10.08
CA ILE A 261 -13.01 4.25 -9.35
C ILE A 261 -11.95 3.27 -8.85
N THR A 262 -12.36 2.11 -8.32
CA THR A 262 -11.48 1.20 -7.58
C THR A 262 -10.90 0.07 -8.41
N MET A 263 -11.55 -0.31 -9.50
CA MET A 263 -11.12 -1.40 -10.38
C MET A 263 -10.78 -0.89 -11.78
N VAL A 264 -11.72 -0.24 -12.48
CA VAL A 264 -11.53 0.12 -13.89
C VAL A 264 -10.45 1.18 -14.06
N ALA A 265 -10.49 2.28 -13.29
CA ALA A 265 -9.54 3.37 -13.44
C ALA A 265 -8.08 2.95 -13.13
N PRO A 266 -7.77 2.20 -12.06
CA PRO A 266 -6.43 1.67 -11.85
C PRO A 266 -6.02 0.67 -12.94
N LEU A 267 -6.95 -0.17 -13.41
CA LEU A 267 -6.68 -1.12 -14.50
C LEU A 267 -6.31 -0.38 -15.79
N MET A 268 -7.07 0.63 -16.20
CA MET A 268 -6.76 1.41 -17.40
C MET A 268 -5.40 2.11 -17.33
N LYS A 269 -5.00 2.60 -16.15
CA LYS A 269 -3.66 3.18 -15.94
C LYS A 269 -2.51 2.19 -16.16
N THR A 270 -2.75 0.88 -15.97
CA THR A 270 -1.70 -0.12 -16.29
C THR A 270 -1.45 -0.27 -17.79
N TYR A 271 -2.35 0.24 -18.65
CA TYR A 271 -2.22 0.20 -20.11
C TYR A 271 -1.67 1.51 -20.70
N THR A 272 -1.57 2.59 -19.93
CA THR A 272 -1.08 3.86 -20.46
C THR A 272 0.44 3.81 -20.66
N VAL A 273 0.90 4.14 -21.87
CA VAL A 273 2.30 4.05 -22.34
C VAL A 273 3.29 4.75 -21.41
N GLU A 274 2.90 5.86 -20.78
CA GLU A 274 3.75 6.61 -19.84
C GLU A 274 4.25 5.75 -18.67
N TYR A 275 3.37 4.90 -18.11
CA TYR A 275 3.75 3.97 -17.04
C TYR A 275 4.61 2.81 -17.56
N GLN A 276 4.35 2.36 -18.78
CA GLN A 276 5.19 1.35 -19.42
C GLN A 276 6.59 1.89 -19.71
N ARG A 277 6.74 3.14 -20.14
CA ARG A 277 8.05 3.77 -20.33
C ARG A 277 8.82 3.86 -19.02
N LEU A 278 8.18 4.31 -17.93
CA LEU A 278 8.82 4.35 -16.61
C LEU A 278 9.30 3.00 -16.11
N THR A 279 8.63 1.91 -16.50
CA THR A 279 9.03 0.54 -16.13
C THR A 279 9.99 -0.09 -17.13
N THR A 280 9.95 0.30 -18.40
CA THR A 280 10.78 -0.28 -19.47
C THR A 280 12.13 0.41 -19.59
N GLU A 281 12.22 1.73 -19.44
CA GLU A 281 13.50 2.47 -19.43
C GLU A 281 14.40 1.99 -18.29
N SER A 282 13.81 1.63 -17.14
CA SER A 282 14.51 0.99 -16.02
C SER A 282 15.21 -0.33 -16.42
N HIS A 283 14.66 -1.07 -17.38
CA HIS A 283 15.25 -2.32 -17.86
C HIS A 283 16.24 -2.13 -19.02
N VAL A 284 16.02 -1.17 -19.92
CA VAL A 284 16.87 -0.97 -21.10
C VAL A 284 18.22 -0.34 -20.74
N ASP A 285 18.26 0.57 -19.77
CA ASP A 285 19.52 1.18 -19.31
C ASP A 285 20.44 0.18 -18.57
N SER A 286 19.93 -0.99 -18.16
CA SER A 286 20.71 -2.04 -17.50
C SER A 286 21.58 -2.89 -18.45
N VAL A 287 21.40 -2.74 -19.76
CA VAL A 287 22.11 -3.55 -20.78
C VAL A 287 23.32 -2.80 -21.35
N THR A 288 23.39 -1.47 -21.22
CA THR A 288 24.62 -0.72 -21.50
C THR A 288 25.57 -0.86 -20.32
N SER A 289 26.71 -1.50 -20.59
CA SER A 289 27.74 -2.01 -19.67
C SER A 289 28.53 -0.95 -18.88
N GLU A 290 27.86 0.05 -18.30
CA GLU A 290 28.37 0.74 -17.12
C GLU A 290 27.90 -0.03 -15.87
N PRO A 291 28.71 -0.16 -14.82
CA PRO A 291 28.31 -0.89 -13.62
C PRO A 291 27.06 -0.24 -13.03
N ALA A 292 25.91 -0.89 -13.24
CA ALA A 292 24.62 -0.52 -12.68
C ALA A 292 24.82 -0.23 -11.17
N GLY A 293 24.33 0.92 -10.70
CA GLY A 293 24.62 1.42 -9.35
C GLY A 293 25.57 2.61 -9.29
N GLY A 294 26.45 2.80 -10.28
CA GLY A 294 27.46 3.85 -10.25
C GLY A 294 26.89 5.28 -10.29
N LEU A 295 25.88 5.52 -11.14
CA LEU A 295 25.35 6.88 -11.33
C LEU A 295 24.52 7.36 -10.14
N LEU A 296 23.61 6.53 -9.60
CA LEU A 296 22.86 6.93 -8.41
C LEU A 296 23.80 7.09 -7.21
N GLN A 297 24.75 6.18 -7.02
CA GLN A 297 25.74 6.30 -5.96
C GLN A 297 26.58 7.58 -6.11
N GLY A 298 27.04 7.88 -7.32
CA GLY A 298 27.75 9.13 -7.64
C GLY A 298 26.90 10.37 -7.33
N PHE A 299 25.62 10.34 -7.70
CA PHE A 299 24.66 11.40 -7.39
C PHE A 299 24.54 11.62 -5.88
N LEU A 300 24.35 10.54 -5.11
CA LEU A 300 24.19 10.59 -3.65
C LEU A 300 25.45 11.05 -2.91
N HIS A 301 26.64 10.73 -3.43
CA HIS A 301 27.91 11.18 -2.86
C HIS A 301 28.31 12.60 -3.28
N SER A 302 27.87 13.07 -4.45
CA SER A 302 28.35 14.33 -5.02
C SER A 302 27.98 15.57 -4.21
N SER A 303 26.83 15.58 -3.52
CA SER A 303 26.41 16.71 -2.69
C SER A 303 25.45 16.29 -1.57
N PRO A 304 25.57 16.85 -0.35
CA PRO A 304 24.59 16.66 0.72
C PRO A 304 23.17 17.10 0.33
N GLU A 305 23.05 18.13 -0.50
CA GLU A 305 21.76 18.63 -0.96
C GLU A 305 21.05 17.63 -1.87
N ARG A 306 21.81 16.97 -2.77
CA ARG A 306 21.32 15.89 -3.64
C ARG A 306 20.86 14.69 -2.83
N PHE A 307 21.63 14.31 -1.81
CA PHE A 307 21.25 13.25 -0.88
C PHE A 307 19.93 13.58 -0.16
N GLU A 308 19.80 14.78 0.43
CA GLU A 308 18.58 15.18 1.15
C GLU A 308 17.37 15.32 0.21
N ALA A 309 17.55 15.78 -1.03
CA ALA A 309 16.48 15.82 -2.02
C ALA A 309 15.97 14.41 -2.38
N TYR A 310 16.87 13.45 -2.58
CA TYR A 310 16.51 12.06 -2.86
C TYR A 310 15.86 11.39 -1.65
N LYS A 311 16.40 11.64 -0.45
CA LYS A 311 15.82 11.18 0.82
C LYS A 311 14.41 11.75 1.02
N ALA A 312 14.18 13.03 0.76
CA ALA A 312 12.86 13.65 0.85
C ALA A 312 11.84 13.04 -0.13
N LEU A 313 12.28 12.55 -1.29
CA LEU A 313 11.41 11.74 -2.16
C LEU A 313 11.09 10.39 -1.52
N LEU A 314 12.09 9.67 -1.01
CA LEU A 314 11.87 8.37 -0.38
C LEU A 314 11.02 8.45 0.90
N GLU A 315 11.09 9.55 1.64
CA GLU A 315 10.18 9.86 2.74
C GLU A 315 8.73 9.99 2.25
N LYS A 316 8.50 10.60 1.08
CA LYS A 316 7.16 10.67 0.46
C LYS A 316 6.67 9.30 -0.03
N ASP A 317 7.60 8.46 -0.49
CA ASP A 317 7.32 7.10 -0.98
C ASP A 317 7.25 6.05 0.15
N MET A 318 7.46 6.46 1.41
CA MET A 318 7.53 5.55 2.57
C MET A 318 8.60 4.45 2.43
N ALA A 319 9.75 4.80 1.83
CA ALA A 319 10.88 3.90 1.54
C ALA A 319 12.23 4.47 2.03
N VAL A 320 12.20 5.30 3.07
CA VAL A 320 13.38 6.02 3.61
C VAL A 320 14.43 5.05 4.20
N GLU A 321 14.00 3.87 4.65
CA GLU A 321 14.88 2.84 5.18
C GLU A 321 15.97 2.41 4.19
N SER A 322 15.67 2.42 2.89
CA SER A 322 16.61 1.97 1.85
C SER A 322 17.83 2.89 1.76
N ILE A 323 17.61 4.21 1.74
CA ILE A 323 18.69 5.19 1.67
C ILE A 323 19.42 5.35 3.01
N MET A 324 18.71 5.24 4.13
CA MET A 324 19.32 5.34 5.46
C MET A 324 20.22 4.15 5.75
N PHE A 325 19.80 2.92 5.39
CA PHE A 325 20.65 1.74 5.47
C PHE A 325 21.90 1.90 4.62
N TRP A 326 21.75 2.33 3.36
CA TRP A 326 22.89 2.53 2.46
C TRP A 326 23.90 3.52 3.05
N LYS A 327 23.42 4.66 3.58
CA LYS A 327 24.25 5.67 4.25
C LYS A 327 25.00 5.07 5.44
N ASP A 328 24.30 4.36 6.32
CA ASP A 328 24.90 3.77 7.52
C ASP A 328 25.93 2.67 7.17
N ALA A 329 25.67 1.89 6.11
CA ALA A 329 26.60 0.89 5.59
C ALA A 329 27.88 1.53 5.05
N CYS A 330 27.77 2.59 4.24
CA CYS A 330 28.94 3.34 3.75
C CYS A 330 29.72 4.00 4.89
N GLU A 331 29.03 4.55 5.88
CA GLU A 331 29.68 5.15 7.04
C GLU A 331 30.38 4.11 7.90
N TYR A 332 29.78 2.93 8.08
CA TYR A 332 30.39 1.80 8.77
C TYR A 332 31.69 1.37 8.08
N GLU A 333 31.64 1.15 6.78
CA GLU A 333 32.79 0.75 5.97
C GLU A 333 33.95 1.75 6.08
N ARG A 334 33.63 3.05 6.03
CA ARG A 334 34.63 4.13 6.14
C ARG A 334 35.27 4.22 7.53
N THR A 335 34.51 3.97 8.60
CA THR A 335 34.99 4.13 9.98
C THR A 335 35.45 2.83 10.63
N PHE A 336 35.49 1.73 9.89
CA PHE A 336 35.81 0.41 10.44
C PHE A 336 37.25 0.33 10.91
N ALA A 337 37.46 -0.07 12.17
CA ALA A 337 38.78 -0.16 12.80
C ALA A 337 39.06 -1.51 13.49
N GLN A 338 38.26 -2.54 13.22
CA GLN A 338 38.36 -3.87 13.85
C GLN A 338 38.35 -3.83 15.39
N ASP A 339 37.60 -2.90 15.96
CA ASP A 339 37.49 -2.66 17.41
C ASP A 339 36.06 -2.92 17.91
N ASP A 340 35.87 -2.87 19.23
CA ASP A 340 34.56 -3.06 19.86
C ASP A 340 33.54 -1.99 19.39
N ALA A 341 34.00 -0.77 19.06
CA ALA A 341 33.13 0.26 18.52
C ALA A 341 32.55 -0.12 17.14
N SER A 342 33.38 -0.69 16.26
CA SER A 342 32.96 -1.22 14.97
C SER A 342 31.96 -2.37 15.15
N VAL A 343 32.21 -3.30 16.07
CA VAL A 343 31.26 -4.39 16.39
C VAL A 343 29.92 -3.82 16.86
N MET A 344 29.93 -2.83 17.75
CA MET A 344 28.72 -2.18 18.24
C MET A 344 27.96 -1.45 17.13
N LYS A 345 28.66 -0.79 16.20
CA LYS A 345 28.05 -0.15 15.02
C LYS A 345 27.40 -1.19 14.09
N ALA A 346 28.06 -2.33 13.87
CA ALA A 346 27.50 -3.43 13.08
C ALA A 346 26.23 -4.00 13.70
N ILE A 347 26.22 -4.20 15.03
CA ILE A 347 25.04 -4.64 15.79
C ILE A 347 23.91 -3.61 15.70
N ALA A 348 24.23 -2.31 15.75
CA ALA A 348 23.25 -1.25 15.62
C ALA A 348 22.58 -1.27 14.24
N ILE A 349 23.37 -1.39 13.16
CA ILE A 349 22.84 -1.53 11.78
C ILE A 349 21.97 -2.78 11.67
N TYR A 350 22.45 -3.92 12.18
CA TYR A 350 21.68 -5.17 12.16
C TYR A 350 20.31 -5.02 12.85
N ARG A 351 20.27 -4.45 14.06
CA ARG A 351 19.03 -4.22 14.82
C ARG A 351 18.06 -3.28 14.11
N SER A 352 18.58 -2.35 13.34
CA SER A 352 17.80 -1.27 12.75
C SER A 352 17.19 -1.66 11.42
N TYR A 353 17.91 -2.47 10.64
CA TYR A 353 17.57 -2.74 9.24
C TYR A 353 17.43 -4.23 8.87
N LEU A 354 18.10 -5.15 9.57
CA LEU A 354 18.26 -6.53 9.09
C LEU A 354 17.61 -7.58 10.00
N MET A 355 17.43 -7.26 11.28
CA MET A 355 16.77 -8.11 12.26
C MET A 355 15.31 -8.39 11.86
N PRO A 356 14.76 -9.60 12.13
CA PRO A 356 13.35 -9.86 11.91
C PRO A 356 12.46 -8.86 12.66
N GLY A 357 11.58 -8.16 11.94
CA GLY A 357 10.74 -7.12 12.53
C GLY A 357 11.53 -5.89 12.99
N ALA A 358 12.69 -5.65 12.38
CA ALA A 358 13.46 -4.44 12.56
C ALA A 358 12.59 -3.20 12.27
N PRO A 359 12.80 -2.10 13.01
CA PRO A 359 12.00 -0.90 12.82
C PRO A 359 12.11 -0.39 11.39
N MET A 360 13.28 -0.42 10.77
CA MET A 360 13.53 -0.01 9.38
C MET A 360 13.94 -1.21 8.53
N GLU A 361 13.23 -2.34 8.68
CA GLU A 361 13.55 -3.57 7.95
C GLU A 361 13.62 -3.32 6.43
N ILE A 362 14.78 -3.58 5.83
CA ILE A 362 15.02 -3.38 4.40
C ILE A 362 14.61 -4.62 3.58
N ASN A 363 14.27 -4.40 2.31
CA ASN A 363 13.86 -5.46 1.39
C ASN A 363 15.03 -5.96 0.53
N ILE A 364 15.89 -6.81 1.09
CA ILE A 364 16.99 -7.51 0.39
C ILE A 364 16.64 -8.97 0.09
N ASP A 365 17.46 -9.63 -0.74
CA ASP A 365 17.26 -11.05 -1.05
C ASP A 365 17.35 -11.94 0.21
N SER A 366 16.64 -13.08 0.18
CA SER A 366 16.55 -13.99 1.32
C SER A 366 17.88 -14.64 1.68
N VAL A 367 18.78 -14.84 0.72
CA VAL A 367 20.09 -15.46 0.96
C VAL A 367 20.98 -14.53 1.79
N SER A 368 21.02 -13.25 1.42
CA SER A 368 21.73 -12.17 2.08
C SER A 368 21.18 -11.95 3.48
N ILE A 369 19.84 -11.94 3.65
CA ILE A 369 19.25 -11.75 4.97
C ILE A 369 19.51 -12.95 5.90
N MET A 370 19.49 -14.18 5.38
CA MET A 370 19.85 -15.39 6.13
C MET A 370 21.31 -15.35 6.57
N LYS A 371 22.24 -14.91 5.71
CA LYS A 371 23.64 -14.72 6.08
C LYS A 371 23.77 -13.83 7.33
N PHE A 372 23.11 -12.68 7.36
CA PHE A 372 23.17 -11.81 8.54
C PHE A 372 22.53 -12.45 9.77
N ARG A 373 21.38 -13.12 9.63
CA ARG A 373 20.58 -13.65 10.75
C ARG A 373 21.08 -14.97 11.34
N GLU A 374 21.79 -15.78 10.54
CA GLU A 374 22.20 -17.12 10.94
C GLU A 374 23.71 -17.24 11.11
N VAL A 375 24.49 -16.51 10.31
CA VAL A 375 25.96 -16.62 10.30
C VAL A 375 26.62 -15.51 11.12
N VAL A 376 26.25 -14.24 10.86
CA VAL A 376 26.91 -13.09 11.48
C VAL A 376 26.31 -12.78 12.87
N PHE A 377 24.98 -12.72 12.95
CA PHE A 377 24.22 -12.36 14.14
C PHE A 377 23.17 -13.45 14.48
N PRO A 378 23.62 -14.65 14.92
CA PRO A 378 22.76 -15.82 15.08
C PRO A 378 21.57 -15.59 16.00
N TYR A 379 20.45 -16.25 15.68
CA TYR A 379 19.12 -15.99 16.24
C TYR A 379 19.04 -16.01 17.78
N LYS A 380 19.90 -16.77 18.47
CA LYS A 380 19.98 -16.79 19.95
C LYS A 380 20.26 -15.42 20.56
N LEU A 381 20.83 -14.50 19.77
CA LEU A 381 21.03 -13.11 20.15
C LEU A 381 19.71 -12.35 20.37
N HIS A 382 18.61 -12.76 19.71
CA HIS A 382 17.33 -12.03 19.72
C HIS A 382 16.58 -12.06 21.05
N GLU A 383 16.71 -13.14 21.83
CA GLU A 383 16.04 -13.25 23.14
C GLU A 383 16.74 -12.40 24.21
N ASN A 384 18.06 -12.23 24.10
CA ASN A 384 18.91 -11.56 25.09
C ASN A 384 19.39 -10.16 24.69
N LEU A 385 18.78 -9.53 23.66
CA LEU A 385 19.17 -8.20 23.16
C LEU A 385 19.22 -7.08 24.21
N ARG A 386 18.63 -7.32 25.39
CA ARG A 386 18.59 -6.38 26.52
C ARG A 386 19.97 -6.10 27.12
N SER A 387 20.97 -6.94 26.91
CA SER A 387 22.30 -6.80 27.53
C SER A 387 23.44 -7.35 26.66
N ILE A 388 23.44 -7.11 25.35
CA ILE A 388 24.61 -7.47 24.54
C ILE A 388 25.79 -6.60 25.01
N SER A 389 26.68 -7.23 25.75
CA SER A 389 28.02 -6.73 26.00
C SER A 389 28.88 -6.99 24.75
N PRO A 390 29.85 -6.14 24.41
CA PRO A 390 30.83 -6.43 23.37
C PRO A 390 31.50 -7.80 23.56
N SER A 391 31.64 -8.25 24.81
CA SER A 391 32.22 -9.56 25.18
C SER A 391 31.31 -10.77 24.93
N ASP A 392 30.09 -10.58 24.43
CA ASP A 392 29.16 -11.67 24.17
C ASP A 392 29.68 -12.57 23.02
N ARG A 393 30.02 -13.82 23.36
CA ARG A 393 30.60 -14.82 22.42
C ARG A 393 29.66 -15.24 21.30
N THR A 394 28.43 -14.78 21.31
CA THR A 394 27.39 -15.11 20.32
C THR A 394 27.56 -14.38 19.00
N VAL A 395 28.30 -13.27 18.95
CA VAL A 395 28.59 -12.54 17.70
C VAL A 395 29.82 -13.14 17.03
N ASN A 396 29.68 -13.56 15.76
CA ASN A 396 30.80 -14.09 15.00
C ASN A 396 31.71 -12.95 14.51
N ARG A 397 32.65 -12.53 15.38
CA ARG A 397 33.59 -11.44 15.10
C ARG A 397 34.45 -11.66 13.85
N ALA A 398 34.69 -12.91 13.45
CA ALA A 398 35.46 -13.22 12.25
C ALA A 398 34.76 -12.77 10.95
N GLU A 399 33.43 -12.73 10.96
CA GLU A 399 32.61 -12.28 9.83
C GLU A 399 32.43 -10.76 9.80
N ILE A 400 32.76 -10.06 10.90
CA ILE A 400 32.64 -8.60 10.99
C ILE A 400 33.86 -7.97 10.32
N THR A 401 33.70 -7.62 9.04
CA THR A 401 34.72 -6.96 8.21
C THR A 401 34.24 -5.58 7.76
N ALA A 402 35.16 -4.72 7.30
CA ALA A 402 34.80 -3.41 6.73
C ALA A 402 33.72 -3.50 5.63
N THR A 403 33.73 -4.59 4.87
CA THR A 403 32.84 -4.82 3.72
C THR A 403 31.56 -5.59 4.07
N LEU A 404 31.31 -5.86 5.35
CA LEU A 404 30.19 -6.69 5.83
C LEU A 404 28.85 -6.36 5.17
N PHE A 405 28.53 -5.08 5.01
CA PHE A 405 27.26 -4.61 4.46
C PHE A 405 27.29 -4.25 2.98
N ARG A 406 28.45 -4.34 2.30
CA ARG A 406 28.64 -3.83 0.93
C ARG A 406 27.68 -4.46 -0.08
N SER A 407 27.50 -5.78 -0.02
CA SER A 407 26.58 -6.51 -0.91
C SER A 407 25.13 -6.04 -0.74
N ALA A 408 24.65 -5.95 0.50
CA ALA A 408 23.30 -5.49 0.80
C ALA A 408 23.10 -4.01 0.42
N ALA A 409 24.11 -3.16 0.64
CA ALA A 409 24.06 -1.75 0.25
C ALA A 409 23.95 -1.59 -1.27
N THR A 410 24.66 -2.43 -2.03
CA THR A 410 24.58 -2.48 -3.50
C THR A 410 23.18 -2.91 -3.96
N GLN A 411 22.59 -3.93 -3.33
CA GLN A 411 21.20 -4.32 -3.62
C GLN A 411 20.20 -3.20 -3.34
N MET A 412 20.40 -2.42 -2.27
CA MET A 412 19.54 -1.27 -1.98
C MET A 412 19.66 -0.17 -3.02
N ILE A 413 20.87 0.11 -3.53
CA ILE A 413 21.06 1.03 -4.65
C ILE A 413 20.28 0.56 -5.87
N HIS A 414 20.44 -0.70 -6.27
CA HIS A 414 19.68 -1.26 -7.41
C HIS A 414 18.17 -1.19 -7.19
N LEU A 415 17.70 -1.47 -5.97
CA LEU A 415 16.28 -1.39 -5.64
C LEU A 415 15.76 0.05 -5.77
N MET A 416 16.53 1.03 -5.30
CA MET A 416 16.21 2.45 -5.41
C MET A 416 16.27 2.95 -6.85
N GLU A 417 17.25 2.49 -7.64
CA GLU A 417 17.36 2.77 -9.08
C GLU A 417 16.13 2.24 -9.83
N ALA A 418 15.77 0.97 -9.59
CA ALA A 418 14.67 0.34 -10.30
C ALA A 418 13.31 0.95 -9.92
N ASN A 419 13.10 1.28 -8.64
CA ASN A 419 11.78 1.67 -8.14
C ASN A 419 11.59 3.18 -7.99
N SER A 420 12.59 3.94 -7.56
CA SER A 420 12.41 5.33 -7.08
C SER A 420 13.09 6.36 -7.96
N LEU A 421 14.23 6.03 -8.56
CA LEU A 421 14.98 6.95 -9.42
C LEU A 421 14.16 7.46 -10.63
N PRO A 422 13.33 6.67 -11.34
CA PRO A 422 12.52 7.19 -12.43
C PRO A 422 11.58 8.31 -11.97
N ARG A 423 10.97 8.18 -10.78
CA ARG A 423 10.13 9.22 -10.19
C ARG A 423 10.95 10.45 -9.78
N PHE A 424 12.16 10.22 -9.25
CA PHE A 424 13.08 11.32 -8.93
C PHE A 424 13.44 12.14 -10.16
N LYS A 425 13.81 11.48 -11.27
CA LYS A 425 14.14 12.14 -12.54
C LYS A 425 12.99 13.01 -13.05
N ILE A 426 11.73 12.60 -12.84
CA ILE A 426 10.56 13.42 -13.20
C ILE A 426 10.40 14.61 -12.26
N HIS A 427 10.46 14.38 -10.94
CA HIS A 427 10.15 15.41 -9.94
C HIS A 427 11.28 16.41 -9.69
N GLN A 428 12.52 16.02 -9.97
CA GLN A 428 13.74 16.78 -9.74
C GLN A 428 14.63 16.74 -10.98
N ALA A 429 14.02 16.93 -12.16
CA ALA A 429 14.70 16.84 -13.45
C ALA A 429 15.92 17.77 -13.53
N ASP A 430 15.78 19.02 -13.08
CA ASP A 430 16.85 20.01 -13.12
C ASP A 430 18.08 19.57 -12.32
N MET A 431 17.86 19.07 -11.11
CA MET A 431 18.94 18.59 -10.23
C MET A 431 19.63 17.35 -10.81
N TRP A 432 18.87 16.43 -11.39
CA TRP A 432 19.43 15.23 -12.03
C TRP A 432 20.21 15.57 -13.31
N ASN A 433 19.68 16.47 -14.14
CA ASN A 433 20.33 16.90 -15.38
C ASN A 433 21.61 17.69 -15.11
N ALA A 434 21.63 18.53 -14.06
CA ALA A 434 22.83 19.23 -13.62
C ALA A 434 23.94 18.24 -13.21
N PHE A 435 23.58 17.19 -12.45
CA PHE A 435 24.52 16.12 -12.12
C PHE A 435 25.06 15.41 -13.37
N LEU A 436 24.21 15.06 -14.32
CA LEU A 436 24.66 14.42 -15.57
C LEU A 436 25.59 15.33 -16.37
N ALA A 437 25.31 16.64 -16.42
CA ALA A 437 26.19 17.61 -17.07
C ALA A 437 27.58 17.65 -16.40
N GLU A 438 27.64 17.63 -15.06
CA GLU A 438 28.90 17.57 -14.31
C GLU A 438 29.68 16.28 -14.59
N VAL A 439 29.02 15.12 -14.57
CA VAL A 439 29.65 13.82 -14.86
C VAL A 439 30.18 13.79 -16.28
N ASN A 440 29.40 14.28 -17.25
CA ASN A 440 29.82 14.34 -18.64
C ASN A 440 31.00 15.31 -18.84
N ALA A 441 30.98 16.49 -18.20
CA ALA A 441 32.09 17.43 -18.24
C ALA A 441 33.38 16.82 -17.66
N ALA A 442 33.27 16.12 -16.52
CA ALA A 442 34.41 15.40 -15.92
C ALA A 442 34.95 14.30 -16.86
N ARG A 443 34.07 13.54 -17.51
CA ARG A 443 34.46 12.49 -18.47
C ARG A 443 35.17 13.07 -19.70
N VAL A 444 34.68 14.18 -20.24
CA VAL A 444 35.31 14.88 -21.38
C VAL A 444 36.70 15.40 -21.00
N ASN A 445 36.84 15.98 -19.80
CA ASN A 445 38.15 16.45 -19.32
C ASN A 445 39.17 15.30 -19.19
N VAL A 446 38.77 14.16 -18.61
CA VAL A 446 39.65 12.97 -18.52
C VAL A 446 40.05 12.45 -19.90
N MET A 447 39.13 12.47 -20.88
CA MET A 447 39.45 12.10 -22.27
C MET A 447 40.44 13.07 -22.91
N LEU A 448 40.28 14.39 -22.72
CA LEU A 448 41.21 15.39 -23.22
C LEU A 448 42.60 15.28 -22.59
N ASP A 449 42.68 14.99 -21.29
CA ASP A 449 43.95 14.75 -20.59
C ASP A 449 44.65 13.48 -21.11
N THR A 450 43.88 12.43 -21.39
CA THR A 450 44.42 11.18 -21.96
C THR A 450 44.96 11.40 -23.38
N VAL A 451 44.24 12.15 -24.21
CA VAL A 451 44.67 12.49 -25.59
C VAL A 451 45.91 13.37 -25.57
N SER A 452 45.93 14.42 -24.74
CA SER A 452 47.07 15.34 -24.63
C SER A 452 48.34 14.66 -24.12
N GLY A 453 48.23 13.79 -23.10
CA GLY A 453 49.34 12.98 -22.61
C GLY A 453 49.91 12.01 -23.67
N THR A 454 49.06 11.44 -24.51
CA THR A 454 49.49 10.54 -25.59
C THR A 454 50.26 11.30 -26.69
N THR A 455 49.80 12.50 -27.06
CA THR A 455 50.51 13.35 -28.03
C THR A 455 51.85 13.87 -27.53
N ALA A 456 51.97 14.18 -26.22
CA ALA A 456 53.24 14.58 -25.64
C ALA A 456 54.27 13.44 -25.69
N GLY A 457 53.84 12.20 -25.44
CA GLY A 457 54.69 11.00 -25.50
C GLY A 457 55.18 10.62 -26.91
N MET A 458 54.40 10.91 -27.97
CA MET A 458 54.81 10.64 -29.36
C MET A 458 55.83 11.65 -29.91
N SER A 459 55.98 12.83 -29.31
CA SER A 459 56.85 13.90 -29.83
C SER A 459 58.36 13.71 -29.54
N ILE A 460 58.78 12.65 -28.84
CA ILE A 460 60.16 12.49 -28.34
C ILE A 460 61.01 11.43 -29.09
N SER A 461 60.47 10.68 -30.05
CA SER A 461 61.19 9.55 -30.69
C SER A 461 61.86 9.85 -32.06
N VAL A 462 62.20 11.11 -32.39
CA VAL A 462 62.86 11.45 -33.69
C VAL A 462 64.28 12.05 -33.51
N ARG A 463 64.88 11.97 -32.32
CA ARG A 463 66.24 12.49 -32.08
C ARG A 463 67.19 11.42 -31.52
N SER A 464 67.67 10.51 -32.39
CA SER A 464 69.06 10.02 -32.41
C SER A 464 69.29 8.98 -33.53
N MET A 465 69.33 9.43 -34.78
CA MET A 465 70.09 8.75 -35.84
C MET A 465 70.67 9.83 -36.75
N ALA A 466 71.70 10.51 -36.25
CA ALA A 466 72.68 11.26 -37.02
C ALA A 466 73.99 11.25 -36.24
#